data_AF-A0A3A8KUZ3-F1
#
_entry.id   AF-A0A3A8KUZ3-F1
#
_cell.length_a   1.000
_cell.length_b   1.000
_cell.length_c   1.000
_cell.angle_alpha   90.00
_cell.angle_beta   90.00
_cell.angle_gamma   90.00
#
_symmetry.space_group_name_H-M   'P 1'
#
loop_
_entity.id
_entity.type
_entity.pdbx_description
1 polymer ?
#
loop_
_entity_poly.entity_id
_entity_poly.type
_entity_poly.pdbx_seq_one_letter_code
_entity_poly.pdbx_strand_id
1 'polypeptide(L)'
;MTVPAPSRPQFPSRRSNGLFASFGHAWAGLIHTVAWQRNMRIHLISGVLVGLVGSGIPLGLAEKVTLIFCVLLIFFAEILNSALEQLVDLAVQQFDEKARLTKDAAAAGVLVLAGGTVVIFAAILINYWETVRTNTDAIFRQVALGVPLAACATVLVLPQPRPAAVDVLAFILAMGLLALTASTSASLVFTALTAALLVIAAAAARERRRHPQP
;
A
#
# COMPACT_ATOMS: atom_id res chain seq x y z
N MET A 1 50.30 -26.58 20.72
CA MET A 1 48.97 -26.26 21.27
C MET A 1 48.08 -25.88 20.10
N THR A 2 47.15 -26.74 19.70
CA THR A 2 46.16 -26.46 18.65
C THR A 2 44.99 -25.72 19.28
N VAL A 3 44.76 -24.47 18.91
CA VAL A 3 43.58 -23.72 19.34
C VAL A 3 42.35 -24.42 18.76
N PRO A 4 41.38 -24.85 19.57
CA PRO A 4 40.17 -25.47 19.06
C PRO A 4 39.39 -24.44 18.23
N ALA A 5 38.91 -24.87 17.06
CA ALA A 5 38.12 -24.01 16.20
C ALA A 5 36.89 -23.49 16.95
N PRO A 6 36.55 -22.19 16.84
CA PRO A 6 35.39 -21.63 17.52
C PRO A 6 34.13 -22.38 17.11
N SER A 7 33.32 -22.77 18.09
CA SER A 7 32.03 -23.41 17.86
C SER A 7 31.17 -22.51 16.97
N ARG A 8 30.76 -23.01 15.80
CA ARG A 8 29.86 -22.26 14.91
C ARG A 8 28.61 -21.87 15.70
N PRO A 9 28.11 -20.62 15.61
CA PRO A 9 26.84 -20.25 16.20
C PRO A 9 25.77 -21.25 15.76
N GLN A 10 25.15 -21.93 16.72
CA GLN A 10 24.03 -22.82 16.43
C GLN A 10 22.83 -21.94 16.12
N PHE A 11 22.62 -21.64 14.85
CA PHE A 11 21.35 -21.04 14.42
C PHE A 11 20.25 -22.07 14.71
N PRO A 12 19.20 -21.69 15.46
CA PRO A 12 18.09 -22.60 15.73
C PRO A 12 17.58 -23.17 14.41
N SER A 13 17.31 -24.48 14.36
CA SER A 13 16.78 -25.10 13.15
C SER A 13 15.48 -24.38 12.78
N ARG A 14 15.48 -23.76 11.59
CA ARG A 14 14.31 -23.06 11.06
C ARG A 14 13.24 -24.12 10.86
N ARG A 15 12.37 -24.33 11.85
CA ARG A 15 11.21 -25.22 11.72
C ARG A 15 10.52 -24.83 10.41
N SER A 16 10.32 -25.81 9.52
CA SER A 16 9.53 -25.61 8.31
C SER A 16 8.08 -25.41 8.75
N ASN A 17 7.79 -24.17 9.08
CA ASN A 17 6.45 -23.69 9.27
C ASN A 17 5.70 -23.98 7.96
N GLY A 18 4.56 -24.68 8.04
CA GLY A 18 3.77 -25.04 6.85
C GLY A 18 3.33 -23.81 6.05
N LEU A 19 2.81 -24.02 4.84
CA LEU A 19 2.42 -22.94 3.92
C LEU A 19 1.64 -21.79 4.58
N PHE A 20 0.66 -22.11 5.44
CA PHE A 20 -0.13 -21.13 6.19
C PHE A 20 0.69 -20.20 7.08
N ALA A 21 1.74 -20.72 7.72
CA ALA A 21 2.60 -19.92 8.58
C ALA A 21 3.53 -19.02 7.74
N SER A 22 3.98 -19.44 6.56
CA SER A 22 4.69 -18.56 5.60
C SER A 22 3.81 -17.41 5.12
N PHE A 23 2.53 -17.67 4.82
CA PHE A 23 1.57 -16.60 4.50
C PHE A 23 1.35 -15.66 5.69
N GLY A 24 1.25 -16.20 6.91
CA GLY A 24 1.16 -15.39 8.13
C GLY A 24 2.35 -14.45 8.31
N HIS A 25 3.57 -14.93 8.06
CA HIS A 25 4.79 -14.12 8.10
C HIS A 25 4.80 -13.03 7.02
N ALA A 26 4.40 -13.36 5.79
CA ALA A 26 4.31 -12.38 4.71
C ALA A 26 3.26 -11.30 5.00
N TRP A 27 2.10 -11.69 5.54
CA TRP A 27 1.06 -10.76 5.96
C TRP A 27 1.54 -9.83 7.08
N ALA A 28 2.18 -10.38 8.11
CA ALA A 28 2.76 -9.57 9.19
C ALA A 28 3.79 -8.56 8.65
N GLY A 29 4.64 -8.99 7.71
CA GLY A 29 5.59 -8.10 7.03
C GLY A 29 4.91 -6.96 6.26
N LEU A 30 3.86 -7.26 5.49
CA LEU A 30 3.08 -6.24 4.78
C LEU A 30 2.44 -5.23 5.76
N ILE A 31 1.78 -5.73 6.80
CA ILE A 31 1.11 -4.88 7.79
C ILE A 31 2.13 -4.02 8.54
N HIS A 32 3.29 -4.56 8.91
CA HIS A 32 4.37 -3.82 9.53
C HIS A 32 4.88 -2.68 8.63
N THR A 33 5.13 -2.94 7.34
CA THR A 33 5.59 -1.92 6.40
C THR A 33 4.57 -0.79 6.27
N VAL A 34 3.27 -1.12 6.14
CA VAL A 34 2.19 -0.10 6.08
C VAL A 34 2.02 0.63 7.40
N ALA A 35 2.25 -0.05 8.53
CA ALA A 35 2.15 0.55 9.85
C ALA A 35 3.16 1.69 10.03
N TRP A 36 4.42 1.48 9.63
CA TRP A 36 5.53 2.33 10.04
C TRP A 36 6.16 3.15 8.92
N GLN A 37 6.16 2.68 7.67
CA GLN A 37 6.81 3.40 6.58
C GLN A 37 5.93 4.54 6.06
N ARG A 38 6.48 5.76 6.01
CA ARG A 38 5.74 6.96 5.56
C ARG A 38 5.34 6.86 4.09
N ASN A 39 6.27 6.43 3.23
CA ASN A 39 6.04 6.35 1.79
C ASN A 39 5.01 5.27 1.46
N MET A 40 5.09 4.09 2.09
CA MET A 40 4.06 3.04 1.95
C MET A 40 2.65 3.55 2.25
N ARG A 41 2.50 4.37 3.29
CA ARG A 41 1.22 4.97 3.66
C ARG A 41 0.68 5.91 2.61
N ILE A 42 1.55 6.73 2.01
CA ILE A 42 1.21 7.60 0.89
C ILE A 42 0.75 6.75 -0.31
N HIS A 43 1.51 5.72 -0.67
CA HIS A 43 1.15 4.81 -1.76
C HIS A 43 -0.17 4.09 -1.51
N LEU A 44 -0.49 3.73 -0.26
CA LEU A 44 -1.78 3.14 0.08
C LEU A 44 -2.94 4.10 -0.19
N ILE A 45 -2.82 5.35 0.25
CA ILE A 45 -3.84 6.38 -0.03
C ILE A 45 -3.95 6.63 -1.53
N SER A 46 -2.84 6.72 -2.25
CA SER A 46 -2.85 6.84 -3.72
C SER A 46 -3.56 5.66 -4.39
N GLY A 47 -3.35 4.42 -3.92
CA GLY A 47 -4.06 3.25 -4.41
C GLY A 47 -5.56 3.29 -4.14
N VAL A 48 -5.98 3.79 -2.97
CA VAL A 48 -7.40 4.01 -2.66
C VAL A 48 -8.00 5.02 -3.63
N LEU A 49 -7.32 6.14 -3.89
CA LEU A 49 -7.77 7.16 -4.84
C LEU A 49 -7.88 6.60 -6.27
N VAL A 50 -6.90 5.81 -6.72
CA VAL A 50 -6.96 5.14 -8.03
C VAL A 50 -8.17 4.20 -8.11
N GLY A 51 -8.42 3.41 -7.07
CA GLY A 51 -9.61 2.55 -7.01
C GLY A 51 -10.92 3.33 -7.04
N LEU A 52 -10.99 4.47 -6.35
CA LEU A 52 -12.19 5.34 -6.37
C LEU A 52 -12.43 5.98 -7.73
N VAL A 53 -11.40 6.51 -8.38
CA VAL A 53 -11.54 7.13 -9.71
C VAL A 53 -11.84 6.06 -10.76
N GLY A 54 -11.11 4.94 -10.74
CA GLY A 54 -11.28 3.85 -11.70
C GLY A 54 -12.64 3.16 -11.61
N SER A 55 -13.29 3.13 -10.43
CA SER A 55 -14.63 2.55 -10.29
C SER A 55 -15.75 3.41 -10.90
N GLY A 56 -15.49 4.71 -11.15
CA GLY A 56 -16.48 5.65 -11.70
C GLY A 56 -16.39 5.87 -13.20
N ILE A 57 -15.32 5.39 -13.82
CA ILE A 57 -15.12 5.47 -15.27
C ILE A 57 -15.33 4.06 -15.84
N PRO A 58 -16.19 3.87 -16.87
CA PRO A 58 -16.39 2.58 -17.51
C PRO A 58 -15.20 2.23 -18.44
N LEU A 59 -14.05 1.94 -17.82
CA LEU A 59 -12.81 1.55 -18.48
C LEU A 59 -12.89 0.12 -19.04
N GLY A 60 -12.14 -0.14 -20.11
CA GLY A 60 -11.90 -1.49 -20.62
C GLY A 60 -11.14 -2.38 -19.62
N LEU A 61 -11.13 -3.69 -19.90
CA LEU A 61 -10.45 -4.67 -19.03
C LEU A 61 -8.93 -4.44 -19.01
N ALA A 62 -8.34 -4.09 -20.15
CA ALA A 62 -6.91 -3.87 -20.26
C ALA A 62 -6.46 -2.72 -19.34
N GLU A 63 -7.15 -1.59 -19.39
CA GLU A 63 -6.85 -0.40 -18.59
C GLU A 63 -7.06 -0.67 -17.10
N LYS A 64 -8.12 -1.40 -16.75
CA LYS A 64 -8.37 -1.87 -15.37
C LYS A 64 -7.18 -2.67 -14.85
N VAL A 65 -6.75 -3.70 -15.60
CA VAL A 65 -5.63 -4.57 -15.22
C VAL A 65 -4.32 -3.78 -15.14
N THR A 66 -4.04 -2.90 -16.10
CA THR A 66 -2.84 -2.06 -16.11
C THR A 66 -2.78 -1.18 -14.86
N LEU A 67 -3.87 -0.50 -14.49
CA LEU A 67 -3.88 0.37 -13.30
C LEU A 67 -3.70 -0.42 -12.00
N ILE A 68 -4.35 -1.58 -11.88
CA ILE A 68 -4.17 -2.47 -10.72
C ILE A 68 -2.72 -2.93 -10.64
N PHE A 69 -2.15 -3.35 -11.77
CA PHE A 69 -0.76 -3.79 -11.84
C PHE A 69 0.21 -2.68 -11.45
N CYS A 70 0.00 -1.44 -11.90
CA CYS A 70 0.77 -0.28 -11.46
C CYS A 70 0.72 -0.09 -9.93
N VAL A 71 -0.47 -0.13 -9.32
CA VAL A 71 -0.62 -0.01 -7.86
C VAL A 71 0.15 -1.13 -7.14
N LEU A 72 0.00 -2.38 -7.57
CA LEU A 72 0.70 -3.52 -6.98
C LEU A 72 2.21 -3.43 -7.14
N LEU A 73 2.69 -2.97 -8.30
CA LEU A 73 4.12 -2.86 -8.58
C LEU A 73 4.77 -1.76 -7.74
N ILE A 74 4.10 -0.62 -7.51
CA ILE A 74 4.58 0.42 -6.60
C ILE A 74 4.65 -0.13 -5.17
N PHE A 75 3.63 -0.84 -4.70
CA PHE A 75 3.65 -1.47 -3.38
C PHE A 75 4.82 -2.44 -3.23
N PHE A 76 5.02 -3.30 -4.22
CA PHE A 76 6.14 -4.23 -4.25
C PHE A 76 7.50 -3.50 -4.20
N ALA A 77 7.68 -2.48 -5.03
CA ALA A 77 8.91 -1.70 -5.06
C ALA A 77 9.19 -0.98 -3.74
N GLU A 78 8.16 -0.42 -3.10
CA GLU A 78 8.29 0.25 -1.80
C GLU A 78 8.63 -0.73 -0.67
N ILE A 79 8.05 -1.94 -0.68
CA ILE A 79 8.41 -3.01 0.27
C ILE A 79 9.87 -3.42 0.07
N LEU A 80 10.31 -3.59 -1.19
CA LEU A 80 11.71 -3.90 -1.48
C LEU A 80 12.66 -2.76 -1.08
N ASN A 81 12.28 -1.51 -1.34
CA ASN A 81 13.06 -0.35 -0.90
C ASN A 81 13.25 -0.37 0.62
N SER A 82 12.16 -0.54 1.36
CA SER A 82 12.19 -0.63 2.84
C SER A 82 13.04 -1.80 3.34
N ALA A 83 12.98 -2.95 2.67
CA ALA A 83 13.79 -4.13 3.02
C ALA A 83 15.27 -3.92 2.72
N LEU A 84 15.60 -3.28 1.59
CA LEU A 84 16.98 -2.91 1.23
C LEU A 84 17.56 -1.87 2.20
N GLU A 85 16.78 -0.87 2.61
CA GLU A 85 17.18 0.10 3.63
C GLU A 85 17.58 -0.62 4.93
N GLN A 86 16.73 -1.52 5.43
CA GLN A 86 17.02 -2.31 6.64
C GLN A 86 18.24 -3.22 6.47
N LEU A 87 18.44 -3.81 5.30
CA LEU A 87 19.61 -4.64 5.01
C LEU A 87 20.91 -3.81 5.05
N VAL A 88 20.88 -2.62 4.46
CA VAL A 88 22.03 -1.70 4.47
C VAL A 88 22.29 -1.21 5.90
N ASP A 89 21.25 -0.87 6.67
CA ASP A 89 21.36 -0.46 8.07
C ASP A 89 21.90 -1.57 8.99
N LEU A 90 21.65 -2.83 8.64
CA LEU A 90 22.25 -3.96 9.36
C LEU A 90 23.75 -4.08 9.07
N ALA A 91 24.16 -3.84 7.82
CA ALA A 91 25.53 -4.03 7.37
C ALA A 91 26.46 -2.84 7.69
N VAL A 92 25.93 -1.62 7.70
CA VAL A 92 26.71 -0.38 7.80
C VAL A 92 26.17 0.49 8.93
N GLN A 93 26.96 0.62 10.00
CA GLN A 93 26.60 1.39 11.21
C GLN A 93 27.20 2.81 11.23
N GLN A 94 28.10 3.12 10.29
CA GLN A 94 28.77 4.41 10.16
C GLN A 94 28.44 5.01 8.79
N PHE A 95 28.67 6.30 8.59
CA PHE A 95 28.45 6.88 7.27
C PHE A 95 29.39 6.22 6.24
N ASP A 96 28.81 5.66 5.17
CA ASP A 96 29.52 5.10 4.01
C ASP A 96 28.85 5.60 2.72
N GLU A 97 29.67 6.07 1.79
CA GLU A 97 29.21 6.66 0.54
C GLU A 97 28.47 5.65 -0.35
N LYS A 98 28.91 4.38 -0.37
CA LYS A 98 28.26 3.32 -1.15
C LYS A 98 26.91 2.95 -0.54
N ALA A 99 26.82 2.93 0.79
CA ALA A 99 25.55 2.73 1.49
C ALA A 99 24.52 3.81 1.13
N ARG A 100 24.95 5.08 1.10
CA ARG A 100 24.12 6.21 0.63
C ARG A 100 23.65 5.99 -0.80
N LEU A 101 24.56 5.76 -1.74
CA LEU A 101 24.24 5.55 -3.15
C LEU A 101 23.29 4.35 -3.38
N THR A 102 23.39 3.31 -2.55
CA THR A 102 22.54 2.12 -2.65
C THR A 102 21.11 2.44 -2.24
N LYS A 103 20.92 3.17 -1.13
CA LYS A 103 19.59 3.62 -0.67
C LYS A 103 18.98 4.60 -1.67
N ASP A 104 19.78 5.55 -2.17
CA ASP A 104 19.32 6.53 -3.16
C ASP A 104 18.86 5.84 -4.46
N ALA A 105 19.59 4.82 -4.93
CA ALA A 105 19.21 4.05 -6.11
C ALA A 105 17.91 3.26 -5.92
N ALA A 106 17.69 2.67 -4.73
CA ALA A 106 16.46 1.96 -4.40
C ALA A 106 15.25 2.92 -4.38
N ALA A 107 15.40 4.08 -3.74
CA ALA A 107 14.38 5.13 -3.71
C ALA A 107 14.09 5.69 -5.13
N ALA A 108 15.13 5.86 -5.96
CA ALA A 108 14.97 6.27 -7.35
C ALA A 108 14.13 5.27 -8.17
N GLY A 109 14.27 3.97 -7.92
CA GLY A 109 13.44 2.95 -8.55
C GLY A 109 11.94 3.11 -8.25
N VAL A 110 11.59 3.39 -6.99
CA VAL A 110 10.20 3.69 -6.59
C VAL A 110 9.71 4.97 -7.28
N LEU A 111 10.54 6.01 -7.34
CA LEU A 111 10.19 7.28 -7.99
C LEU A 111 9.90 7.10 -9.49
N VAL A 112 10.72 6.31 -10.20
CA VAL A 112 10.51 6.02 -11.63
C VAL A 112 9.20 5.27 -11.84
N LEU A 113 8.87 4.29 -10.99
CA LEU A 113 7.60 3.56 -11.06
C LEU A 113 6.39 4.46 -10.77
N ALA A 114 6.50 5.33 -9.77
CA ALA A 114 5.46 6.30 -9.46
C ALA A 114 5.24 7.27 -10.63
N GLY A 115 6.30 7.80 -11.22
CA GLY A 115 6.25 8.68 -12.40
C GLY A 115 5.63 7.98 -13.61
N GLY A 116 6.07 6.76 -13.91
CA GLY A 116 5.51 5.96 -15.02
C GLY A 116 4.01 5.67 -14.82
N THR A 117 3.58 5.41 -13.59
CA THR A 117 2.17 5.20 -13.26
C THR A 117 1.33 6.45 -13.49
N VAL A 118 1.85 7.64 -13.16
CA VAL A 118 1.18 8.91 -13.46
C VAL A 118 1.03 9.10 -14.97
N VAL A 119 2.07 8.81 -15.76
CA VAL A 119 2.02 8.89 -17.22
C VAL A 119 0.97 7.94 -17.81
N ILE A 120 0.96 6.67 -17.35
CA ILE A 120 -0.04 5.67 -17.77
C ILE A 120 -1.46 6.14 -17.43
N PHE A 121 -1.67 6.63 -16.21
CA PHE A 121 -2.98 7.13 -15.79
C PHE A 121 -3.43 8.34 -16.62
N ALA A 122 -2.53 9.29 -16.90
CA ALA A 122 -2.82 10.43 -17.76
C ALA A 122 -3.16 9.99 -19.20
N ALA A 123 -2.44 9.03 -19.76
CA ALA A 123 -2.72 8.48 -21.08
C ALA A 123 -4.12 7.83 -21.15
N ILE A 124 -4.50 7.06 -20.13
CA ILE A 124 -5.85 6.49 -20.01
C ILE A 124 -6.90 7.62 -19.94
N LEU A 125 -6.68 8.64 -19.09
CA LEU A 125 -7.64 9.76 -18.99
C LEU A 125 -7.82 10.52 -20.31
N ILE A 126 -6.74 10.76 -21.05
CA ILE A 126 -6.80 11.43 -22.36
C ILE A 126 -7.59 10.58 -23.36
N ASN A 127 -7.35 9.27 -23.40
CA ASN A 127 -8.04 8.36 -24.31
C ASN A 127 -9.54 8.24 -23.99
N TYR A 128 -9.90 8.25 -22.71
CA TYR A 128 -11.29 8.14 -22.24
C TYR A 128 -11.95 9.50 -21.95
N TRP A 129 -11.40 10.59 -22.49
CA TRP A 129 -11.84 11.95 -22.15
C TRP A 129 -13.29 12.24 -22.54
N GLU A 130 -13.77 11.70 -23.67
CA GLU A 130 -15.18 11.81 -24.06
C GLU A 130 -16.09 11.10 -23.06
N THR A 131 -15.77 9.87 -22.70
CA THR A 131 -16.48 9.08 -21.69
C THR A 131 -16.55 9.78 -20.35
N VAL A 132 -15.46 10.44 -19.95
CA VAL A 132 -15.40 11.24 -18.72
C VAL A 132 -16.37 12.43 -18.80
N ARG A 133 -16.40 13.18 -19.91
CA ARG A 133 -17.31 14.32 -20.06
C ARG A 133 -18.78 13.91 -20.06
N THR A 134 -19.12 12.81 -20.72
CA THR A 134 -20.51 12.36 -20.84
C THR A 134 -21.07 11.77 -19.54
N ASN A 135 -20.20 11.33 -18.61
CA ASN A 135 -20.59 10.72 -17.33
C ASN A 135 -20.35 11.63 -16.12
N THR A 136 -20.43 12.95 -16.30
CA THR A 136 -20.08 13.94 -15.26
C THR A 136 -20.88 13.74 -13.97
N ASP A 137 -22.18 13.43 -14.04
CA ASP A 137 -23.02 13.22 -12.84
C ASP A 137 -22.60 11.99 -12.03
N ALA A 138 -22.25 10.90 -12.73
CA ALA A 138 -21.76 9.68 -12.09
C ALA A 138 -20.42 9.95 -11.40
N ILE A 139 -19.52 10.67 -12.06
CA ILE A 139 -18.22 11.07 -11.50
C ILE A 139 -18.41 12.00 -10.30
N PHE A 140 -19.33 12.97 -10.36
CA PHE A 140 -19.59 13.86 -9.24
C PHE A 140 -20.08 13.10 -8.01
N ARG A 141 -21.03 12.17 -8.17
CA ARG A 141 -21.49 11.29 -7.09
C ARG A 141 -20.34 10.43 -6.54
N GLN A 142 -19.51 9.90 -7.43
CA GLN A 142 -18.34 9.12 -7.07
C GLN A 142 -17.36 9.92 -6.22
N VAL A 143 -17.08 11.17 -6.60
CA VAL A 143 -16.20 12.09 -5.87
C VAL A 143 -16.83 12.48 -4.53
N ALA A 144 -18.12 12.78 -4.51
CA ALA A 144 -18.85 13.16 -3.30
C ALA A 144 -18.83 12.06 -2.22
N LEU A 145 -18.93 10.79 -2.62
CA LEU A 145 -18.81 9.65 -1.71
C LEU A 145 -17.35 9.22 -1.47
N GLY A 146 -16.52 9.37 -2.49
CA GLY A 146 -15.12 8.95 -2.50
C GLY A 146 -14.22 9.83 -1.64
N VAL A 147 -14.47 11.15 -1.57
CA VAL A 147 -13.69 12.07 -0.73
C VAL A 147 -13.83 11.74 0.77
N PRO A 148 -15.03 11.59 1.34
CA PRO A 148 -15.20 11.11 2.71
C PRO A 148 -14.59 9.73 2.95
N LEU A 149 -14.67 8.82 1.98
CA LEU A 149 -14.06 7.49 2.07
C LEU A 149 -12.54 7.60 2.14
N ALA A 150 -11.93 8.38 1.24
CA ALA A 150 -10.50 8.63 1.24
C ALA A 150 -10.05 9.30 2.55
N ALA A 151 -10.84 10.24 3.10
CA ALA A 151 -10.58 10.83 4.40
C ALA A 151 -10.59 9.77 5.52
N CYS A 152 -11.55 8.84 5.51
CA CYS A 152 -11.57 7.71 6.45
C CYS A 152 -10.34 6.79 6.28
N ALA A 153 -9.92 6.51 5.04
CA ALA A 153 -8.70 5.76 4.77
C ALA A 153 -7.46 6.51 5.29
N THR A 154 -7.38 7.82 5.08
CA THR A 154 -6.29 8.66 5.62
C THR A 154 -6.26 8.60 7.13
N VAL A 155 -7.43 8.72 7.79
CA VAL A 155 -7.58 8.52 9.23
C VAL A 155 -6.99 7.15 9.59
N LEU A 156 -7.37 6.05 8.96
CA LEU A 156 -6.81 4.72 9.27
C LEU A 156 -5.29 4.62 9.12
N VAL A 157 -4.65 5.47 8.31
CA VAL A 157 -3.23 5.37 7.97
C VAL A 157 -2.35 6.34 8.78
N LEU A 158 -2.90 7.44 9.28
CA LEU A 158 -2.16 8.46 10.03
C LEU A 158 -1.50 7.87 11.32
N PRO A 159 -0.27 8.28 11.66
CA PRO A 159 0.47 7.76 12.81
C PRO A 159 0.14 8.52 14.11
N GLN A 160 -1.12 8.92 14.30
CA GLN A 160 -1.52 9.72 15.45
C GLN A 160 -2.14 8.84 16.54
N PRO A 161 -1.76 9.04 17.83
CA PRO A 161 -2.37 8.33 18.95
C PRO A 161 -3.84 8.73 19.08
N ARG A 162 -4.73 7.74 19.18
CA ARG A 162 -6.18 7.96 19.25
C ARG A 162 -6.94 6.77 19.84
N PRO A 163 -8.18 6.96 20.33
CA PRO A 163 -8.99 5.90 20.92
C PRO A 163 -9.36 4.79 19.96
N ALA A 164 -9.57 3.59 20.50
CA ALA A 164 -9.82 2.41 19.70
C ALA A 164 -11.01 2.57 18.74
N ALA A 165 -12.06 3.20 19.24
CA ALA A 165 -13.30 3.50 18.54
C ALA A 165 -13.10 4.30 17.26
N VAL A 166 -12.13 5.23 17.20
CA VAL A 166 -11.92 6.10 16.03
C VAL A 166 -11.58 5.29 14.78
N ASP A 167 -10.64 4.34 14.87
CA ASP A 167 -10.27 3.52 13.70
C ASP A 167 -11.38 2.52 13.34
N VAL A 168 -12.13 2.02 14.33
CA VAL A 168 -13.28 1.14 14.06
C VAL A 168 -14.38 1.91 13.33
N LEU A 169 -14.74 3.10 13.79
CA LEU A 169 -15.72 3.97 13.15
C LEU A 169 -15.27 4.40 11.76
N ALA A 170 -14.00 4.79 11.59
CA ALA A 170 -13.45 5.15 10.29
C ALA A 170 -13.49 3.97 9.30
N PHE A 171 -13.17 2.75 9.75
CA PHE A 171 -13.25 1.57 8.90
C PHE A 171 -14.70 1.22 8.52
N ILE A 172 -15.62 1.24 9.48
CA ILE A 172 -17.05 0.98 9.23
C ILE A 172 -17.62 2.01 8.25
N LEU A 173 -17.34 3.30 8.49
CA LEU A 173 -17.77 4.39 7.62
C LEU A 173 -17.18 4.25 6.21
N ALA A 174 -15.88 3.96 6.09
CA ALA A 174 -15.23 3.73 4.80
C ALA A 174 -15.86 2.55 4.04
N MET A 175 -16.13 1.43 4.71
CA MET A 175 -16.77 0.27 4.09
C MET A 175 -18.23 0.54 3.70
N GLY A 176 -18.98 1.30 4.51
CA GLY A 176 -20.33 1.73 4.17
C GLY A 176 -20.36 2.64 2.94
N LEU A 177 -19.46 3.64 2.89
CA LEU A 177 -19.28 4.50 1.73
C LEU A 177 -18.85 3.71 0.49
N LEU A 178 -17.99 2.69 0.66
CA LEU A 178 -17.57 1.82 -0.43
C LEU A 178 -18.73 0.99 -0.97
N ALA A 179 -19.62 0.51 -0.11
CA ALA A 179 -20.82 -0.22 -0.54
C ALA A 179 -21.77 0.69 -1.34
N LEU A 180 -21.91 1.95 -0.92
CA LEU A 180 -22.70 2.95 -1.66
C LEU A 180 -22.09 3.25 -3.03
N THR A 181 -20.77 3.46 -3.12
CA THR A 181 -20.11 3.64 -4.41
C THR A 181 -20.22 2.37 -5.27
N ALA A 182 -20.04 1.18 -4.68
CA ALA A 182 -20.14 -0.11 -5.37
C ALA A 182 -21.50 -0.32 -6.05
N SER A 183 -22.59 0.09 -5.41
CA SER A 183 -23.96 -0.04 -5.95
C SER A 183 -24.17 0.73 -7.26
N THR A 184 -23.31 1.69 -7.55
CA THR A 184 -23.36 2.51 -8.76
C THR A 184 -22.07 2.47 -9.58
N SER A 185 -21.14 1.58 -9.23
CA SER A 185 -19.81 1.51 -9.83
C SER A 185 -19.86 0.80 -11.18
N ALA A 186 -19.05 1.26 -12.12
CA ALA A 186 -18.84 0.62 -13.41
C ALA A 186 -17.88 -0.58 -13.35
N SER A 187 -17.25 -0.82 -12.18
CA SER A 187 -16.23 -1.85 -12.01
C SER A 187 -16.21 -2.45 -10.61
N LEU A 188 -16.50 -3.75 -10.52
CA LEU A 188 -16.30 -4.53 -9.30
C LEU A 188 -14.82 -4.69 -8.94
N VAL A 189 -13.93 -4.67 -9.93
CA VAL A 189 -12.50 -4.93 -9.71
C VAL A 189 -11.84 -3.81 -8.91
N PHE A 190 -12.14 -2.55 -9.24
CA PHE A 190 -11.62 -1.41 -8.48
C PHE A 190 -12.26 -1.31 -7.10
N THR A 191 -13.54 -1.66 -6.98
CA THR A 191 -14.22 -1.76 -5.69
C THR A 191 -13.52 -2.78 -4.78
N ALA A 192 -13.19 -3.97 -5.33
CA ALA A 192 -12.47 -5.01 -4.60
C ALA A 192 -11.05 -4.57 -4.22
N LEU A 193 -10.33 -3.87 -5.11
CA LEU A 193 -9.03 -3.27 -4.79
C LEU A 193 -9.15 -2.30 -3.61
N THR A 194 -10.09 -1.36 -3.66
CA THR A 194 -10.30 -0.38 -2.58
C THR A 194 -10.66 -1.08 -1.27
N ALA A 195 -11.51 -2.10 -1.30
CA ALA A 195 -11.84 -2.91 -0.12
C ALA A 195 -10.59 -3.56 0.49
N ALA A 196 -9.75 -4.20 -0.33
CA ALA A 196 -8.52 -4.83 0.12
C ALA A 196 -7.56 -3.81 0.76
N LEU A 197 -7.41 -2.63 0.15
CA LEU A 197 -6.57 -1.55 0.69
C LEU A 197 -7.11 -1.00 2.02
N LEU A 198 -8.44 -0.88 2.19
CA LEU A 198 -9.06 -0.49 3.45
C LEU A 198 -8.82 -1.52 4.56
N VAL A 199 -8.90 -2.82 4.23
CA VAL A 199 -8.59 -3.91 5.18
C VAL A 199 -7.13 -3.83 5.62
N ILE A 200 -6.20 -3.62 4.68
CA ILE A 200 -4.77 -3.44 4.99
C ILE A 200 -4.56 -2.21 5.87
N ALA A 201 -5.20 -1.07 5.55
CA ALA A 201 -5.12 0.16 6.35
C ALA A 201 -5.62 -0.05 7.78
N ALA A 202 -6.76 -0.72 7.96
CA ALA A 202 -7.31 -1.02 9.28
C ALA A 202 -6.43 -2.00 10.07
N ALA A 203 -5.85 -3.00 9.40
CA ALA A 203 -4.90 -3.92 10.02
C ALA A 203 -3.63 -3.19 10.49
N ALA A 204 -3.08 -2.29 9.67
CA ALA A 204 -1.95 -1.43 10.04
C ALA A 204 -2.27 -0.48 11.20
N ALA A 205 -3.50 0.05 11.25
CA ALA A 205 -3.95 0.87 12.38
C ALA A 205 -3.99 0.08 13.70
N ARG A 206 -4.46 -1.17 13.65
CA ARG A 206 -4.44 -2.08 14.81
C ARG A 206 -3.01 -2.43 15.22
N GLU A 207 -2.12 -2.66 14.26
CA GLU A 207 -0.72 -2.98 14.52
C GLU A 207 -0.01 -1.86 15.30
N ARG A 208 -0.13 -0.61 14.83
CA ARG A 208 0.43 0.57 15.51
C ARG A 208 -0.04 0.73 16.95
N ARG A 209 -1.28 0.32 17.26
CA ARG A 209 -1.84 0.38 18.62
C ARG A 209 -1.30 -0.70 19.54
N ARG A 210 -1.09 -1.92 19.01
CA ARG A 210 -0.55 -3.05 19.78
C ARG A 210 0.92 -2.83 20.12
N HIS A 211 1.64 -2.18 19.22
CA HIS A 211 3.06 -1.89 19.37
C HIS A 211 3.32 -0.39 19.22
N PRO A 212 2.93 0.46 20.19
CA PRO A 212 3.28 1.87 20.14
C PRO A 212 4.80 1.99 20.07
N GLN A 213 5.33 2.83 19.17
CA GLN A 213 6.76 3.15 19.23
C GLN A 213 7.04 3.88 20.56
N PRO A 214 8.18 3.60 21.21
CA PRO A 214 8.60 4.31 22.42
C PRO A 214 8.78 5.81 22.18
#